data_AF-A0A251ZT28-F1
#
_entry.id   AF-A0A251ZT28-F1
#
_cell.length_a   1.000
_cell.length_b   1.000
_cell.length_c   1.000
_cell.angle_alpha   90.00
_cell.angle_beta   90.00
_cell.angle_gamma   90.00
#
_symmetry.space_group_name_H-M   'P 1'
#
loop_
_entity.id
_entity.type
_entity.pdbx_description
1 polymer ?
#
loop_
_entity_poly.entity_id
_entity_poly.type
_entity_poly.pdbx_seq_one_letter_code
_entity_poly.pdbx_strand_id
1 'polypeptide(L)'
;MNNRNKEIKVRLTQEEYEQLLERKTKARLAEWVREYCLGSEPSRKTKSVLKVDPALLKELSKVGGNINQIARHLNNDRSMGLEKKIEYLTELASIEQSLAELLELFLDHYPSKTQES
;
A
#
# COMPACT_ATOMS: atom_id res chain seq x y z
N MET A 1 11.92 26.74 -16.59
CA MET A 1 11.67 25.45 -17.26
C MET A 1 13.03 24.83 -17.59
N ASN A 2 13.31 23.60 -17.15
CA ASN A 2 14.57 22.93 -17.47
C ASN A 2 14.41 22.21 -18.82
N ASN A 3 14.86 22.83 -19.92
CA ASN A 3 14.70 22.29 -21.26
C ASN A 3 15.72 21.17 -21.53
N ARG A 4 15.25 20.02 -22.02
CA ARG A 4 16.08 18.88 -22.41
C ARG A 4 16.49 19.00 -23.88
N ASN A 5 17.62 19.66 -24.15
CA ASN A 5 18.09 19.97 -25.50
C ASN A 5 19.19 19.04 -26.03
N LYS A 6 19.51 17.95 -25.31
CA LYS A 6 20.54 16.97 -25.70
C LYS A 6 19.88 15.64 -26.03
N GLU A 7 20.29 15.02 -27.13
CA GLU A 7 19.78 13.73 -27.62
C GLU A 7 20.92 12.69 -27.68
N ILE A 8 20.59 11.44 -27.40
CA ILE A 8 21.49 10.28 -27.54
C ILE A 8 20.85 9.32 -28.57
N LYS A 9 21.57 8.97 -29.63
CA LYS A 9 21.15 7.99 -30.63
C LYS A 9 21.82 6.65 -30.37
N VAL A 10 21.03 5.61 -30.15
CA VAL A 10 21.49 4.23 -29.92
C VAL A 10 20.99 3.35 -31.06
N ARG A 11 21.88 2.56 -31.66
CA ARG A 11 21.51 1.51 -32.61
C ARG A 11 21.34 0.21 -31.85
N LEU A 12 20.28 -0.53 -32.18
CA LEU A 12 19.91 -1.78 -31.52
C LEU A 12 19.68 -2.84 -32.60
N THR A 13 19.96 -4.10 -32.29
CA THR A 13 19.42 -5.21 -33.06
C THR A 13 17.92 -5.37 -32.80
N GLN A 14 17.24 -6.19 -33.61
CA GLN A 14 15.82 -6.44 -33.44
C GLN A 14 15.52 -7.07 -32.07
N GLU A 15 16.36 -8.03 -31.66
CA GLU A 15 16.24 -8.74 -30.39
C GLU A 15 16.47 -7.82 -29.20
N GLU A 16 17.45 -6.91 -29.29
CA GLU A 16 17.70 -5.92 -28.24
C GLU A 16 16.51 -4.96 -28.09
N TYR A 17 15.91 -4.55 -29.21
CA TYR A 17 14.75 -3.66 -29.19
C TYR A 17 13.53 -4.35 -28.55
N GLU A 18 13.28 -5.61 -28.87
CA GLU A 18 12.21 -6.41 -28.26
C GLU A 18 12.42 -6.61 -26.76
N GLN A 19 13.64 -6.94 -26.32
CA GLN A 19 13.96 -7.05 -24.90
C GLN A 19 13.71 -5.74 -24.14
N LEU A 20 13.99 -4.58 -24.76
CA LEU A 20 13.69 -3.28 -24.15
C LEU A 20 12.18 -3.02 -24.08
N LEU A 21 11.41 -3.45 -25.09
CA LEU A 21 9.96 -3.32 -25.10
C LEU A 21 9.28 -4.20 -24.05
N GLU A 22 9.80 -5.40 -23.79
CA GLU A 22 9.31 -6.31 -22.75
C GLU A 22 9.62 -5.78 -21.35
N ARG A 23 10.82 -5.22 -21.15
CA ARG A 23 11.27 -4.71 -19.84
C ARG A 23 10.68 -3.36 -19.46
N LYS A 24 10.13 -2.60 -20.40
CA LYS A 24 9.63 -1.24 -20.12
C LYS A 24 8.46 -1.30 -19.13
N THR A 25 8.54 -0.49 -18.08
CA THR A 25 7.46 -0.33 -17.08
C THR A 25 6.61 0.92 -17.31
N LYS A 26 6.89 1.65 -18.40
CA LYS A 26 6.24 2.93 -18.77
C LYS A 26 5.70 2.86 -20.19
N ALA A 27 4.76 3.76 -20.49
CA ALA A 27 4.16 3.87 -21.81
C ALA A 27 5.18 4.23 -22.91
N ARG A 28 6.17 5.06 -22.58
CA ARG A 28 7.19 5.56 -23.53
C ARG A 28 8.55 4.94 -23.22
N LEU A 29 9.15 4.27 -24.21
CA LEU A 29 10.45 3.62 -24.06
C LEU A 29 11.56 4.61 -23.67
N ALA A 30 11.62 5.77 -24.31
CA ALA A 30 12.63 6.81 -24.02
C ALA A 30 12.55 7.37 -22.59
N GLU A 31 11.36 7.38 -21.99
CA GLU A 31 11.17 7.78 -20.60
C GLU A 31 11.70 6.72 -19.63
N TRP A 32 11.37 5.46 -19.89
CA TRP A 32 11.86 4.32 -19.12
C TRP A 32 13.39 4.17 -19.20
N VAL A 33 13.98 4.22 -20.40
CA VAL A 33 15.43 4.13 -20.60
C VAL A 33 16.16 5.25 -19.83
N ARG A 34 15.63 6.47 -19.86
CA ARG A 34 16.22 7.60 -19.13
C ARG A 34 16.20 7.39 -17.62
N GLU A 35 15.07 6.97 -17.05
CA GLU A 35 14.96 6.67 -15.62
C GLU A 35 15.92 5.54 -15.22
N TYR A 36 15.97 4.47 -16.03
CA TYR A 36 16.83 3.32 -15.81
C TYR A 36 18.32 3.68 -15.86
N CYS A 37 18.77 4.43 -16.88
CA CYS A 37 20.18 4.82 -17.03
C CYS A 37 20.64 5.89 -16.06
N LEU A 38 19.76 6.77 -15.59
CA LEU A 38 20.09 7.85 -14.65
C LEU A 38 19.87 7.46 -13.18
N GLY A 39 19.57 6.19 -12.90
CA GLY A 39 19.30 5.72 -11.53
C GLY A 39 18.15 6.49 -10.86
N SER A 40 17.22 7.02 -11.66
CA SER A 40 16.01 7.63 -11.13
C SER A 40 15.17 6.48 -10.63
N GLU A 41 15.18 6.24 -9.31
CA GLU A 41 14.30 5.22 -8.72
C GLU A 41 12.91 5.37 -9.35
N PRO A 42 12.35 4.30 -9.91
CA PRO A 42 11.04 4.37 -10.52
C PRO A 42 10.11 4.97 -9.48
N SER A 43 9.55 6.14 -9.80
CA SER A 43 8.53 6.83 -9.01
C SER A 43 7.23 6.03 -9.05
N ARG A 44 7.28 4.85 -8.47
CA ARG A 44 6.18 3.94 -8.24
C ARG A 44 6.66 2.95 -7.21
N LYS A 45 6.57 3.42 -5.95
CA LYS A 45 5.94 2.61 -4.91
C LYS A 45 4.50 2.26 -5.35
N THR A 46 4.32 1.55 -6.46
CA THR A 46 3.32 0.51 -6.48
C THR A 46 3.92 -0.53 -5.55
N LYS A 47 3.76 -0.31 -4.23
CA LYS A 47 3.76 -1.41 -3.28
C LYS A 47 2.94 -2.48 -3.97
N SER A 48 3.51 -3.68 -4.15
CA SER A 48 2.70 -4.82 -4.53
C SER A 48 1.46 -4.75 -3.66
N VAL A 49 0.32 -4.40 -4.27
CA VAL A 49 -0.93 -4.44 -3.55
C VAL A 49 -1.07 -5.92 -3.34
N LEU A 50 -0.78 -6.38 -2.13
CA LEU A 50 -1.14 -7.71 -1.67
C LEU A 50 -2.56 -7.91 -2.22
N LYS A 51 -2.78 -8.96 -3.03
CA LYS A 51 -4.11 -9.29 -3.56
C LYS A 51 -4.97 -9.73 -2.37
N VAL A 52 -5.33 -8.75 -1.54
CA VAL A 52 -6.20 -8.86 -0.39
C VAL A 52 -7.59 -8.57 -0.92
N ASP A 53 -8.55 -9.38 -0.49
CA ASP A 53 -9.95 -9.21 -0.84
C ASP A 53 -10.38 -7.75 -0.55
N PRO A 54 -10.89 -7.01 -1.54
CA PRO A 54 -11.42 -5.67 -1.34
C PRO A 54 -12.50 -5.59 -0.26
N ALA A 55 -13.26 -6.66 -0.03
CA ALA A 55 -14.23 -6.75 1.06
C ALA A 55 -13.54 -6.68 2.42
N LEU A 56 -12.41 -7.38 2.60
CA LEU A 56 -11.63 -7.36 3.83
C LEU A 56 -11.03 -5.97 4.09
N LEU A 57 -10.48 -5.33 3.06
CA LEU A 57 -9.94 -3.96 3.18
C LEU A 57 -11.03 -2.94 3.55
N LYS A 58 -12.26 -3.14 3.04
CA LYS A 58 -13.41 -2.29 3.36
C LYS A 58 -13.83 -2.45 4.82
N GLU A 59 -13.90 -3.69 5.32
CA GLU A 59 -14.22 -3.94 6.73
C GLU A 59 -13.11 -3.39 7.65
N LEU A 60 -11.84 -3.59 7.30
CA LEU A 60 -10.72 -3.01 8.07
C LEU A 60 -10.76 -1.47 8.08
N SER A 61 -11.14 -0.85 6.96
CA SER A 61 -11.31 0.61 6.87
C SER A 61 -12.45 1.12 7.75
N LYS A 62 -13.55 0.37 7.88
CA LYS A 62 -14.65 0.71 8.81
C LYS A 62 -14.19 0.64 10.26
N VAL A 63 -13.41 -0.38 10.62
CA VAL A 63 -12.80 -0.50 11.95
C VAL A 63 -11.91 0.71 12.26
N GLY A 64 -11.00 1.06 11.35
CA GLY A 64 -10.14 2.24 11.52
C GLY A 64 -10.95 3.56 11.62
N GLY A 65 -12.05 3.66 10.87
CA GLY A 65 -12.98 4.78 10.96
C GLY A 65 -13.67 4.88 12.33
N ASN A 66 -14.05 3.75 12.94
CA ASN A 66 -14.67 3.72 14.26
C ASN A 66 -13.68 4.12 15.36
N ILE A 67 -12.45 3.59 15.32
CA ILE A 67 -11.36 3.95 16.25
C ILE A 67 -11.11 5.46 16.20
N ASN A 68 -11.04 6.03 14.99
CA ASN A 68 -10.79 7.46 14.81
C ASN A 68 -11.96 8.33 15.31
N GLN A 69 -13.21 7.86 15.18
CA GLN A 69 -14.38 8.55 15.73
C GLN A 69 -14.36 8.54 17.27
N ILE A 70 -14.01 7.41 17.88
CA ILE A 70 -13.90 7.28 19.34
C ILE A 70 -12.78 8.16 19.87
N ALA A 71 -11.59 8.12 19.26
CA ALA A 71 -10.47 8.98 19.63
C ALA A 71 -10.84 10.48 19.54
N ARG A 72 -11.54 10.90 18.48
CA ARG A 72 -12.04 12.27 18.35
C ARG A 72 -13.06 12.62 19.43
N HIS A 73 -13.96 11.70 19.76
CA HIS A 73 -14.97 11.92 20.79
C HIS A 73 -14.32 12.10 22.17
N LEU A 74 -13.36 11.24 22.54
CA LEU A 74 -12.60 11.33 23.78
C LEU A 74 -11.75 12.60 23.89
N ASN A 75 -11.18 13.05 22.76
CA ASN A 75 -10.37 14.27 22.70
C ASN A 75 -11.21 15.55 22.76
N ASN A 76 -12.43 15.53 22.20
CA ASN A 76 -13.30 16.70 22.16
C ASN A 76 -14.19 16.82 23.40
N ASP A 77 -14.44 15.75 24.13
CA ASP A 77 -15.21 15.80 25.37
C ASP A 77 -14.34 16.28 26.56
N ARG A 78 -14.48 17.58 26.85
CA ARG A 78 -13.83 18.25 27.99
C ARG A 78 -14.55 18.03 29.32
N SER A 79 -15.76 17.48 29.29
CA SER A 79 -16.58 17.19 30.49
C SER A 79 -16.34 15.79 31.05
N MET A 80 -15.75 14.90 30.25
CA MET A 80 -15.50 13.53 30.62
C MET A 80 -14.30 13.40 31.57
N GLY A 81 -14.56 12.87 32.77
CA GLY A 81 -13.53 12.59 33.77
C GLY A 81 -12.52 11.55 33.29
N LEU A 82 -11.31 11.63 33.84
CA LEU A 82 -10.17 10.76 33.47
C LEU A 82 -10.51 9.26 33.55
N GLU A 83 -11.31 8.86 34.54
CA GLU A 83 -11.71 7.47 34.77
C GLU A 83 -12.52 6.89 33.60
N LYS A 84 -13.51 7.64 33.10
CA LYS A 84 -14.28 7.23 31.91
C LYS A 84 -13.44 7.18 30.64
N LYS A 85 -12.46 8.08 30.51
CA LYS A 85 -11.51 8.04 29.39
C LYS A 85 -10.66 6.77 29.43
N ILE A 86 -10.20 6.37 30.61
CA ILE A 86 -9.44 5.13 30.81
C ILE A 86 -10.33 3.92 30.48
N GLU A 87 -11.57 3.88 30.94
CA GLU A 87 -12.54 2.81 30.65
C GLU A 87 -12.74 2.62 29.14
N TYR A 88 -13.00 3.71 28.40
CA TYR A 88 -13.16 3.64 26.94
C TYR A 88 -11.87 3.23 26.21
N LEU A 89 -10.70 3.68 26.68
CA LEU A 89 -9.43 3.28 26.08
C LEU A 89 -9.14 1.79 26.33
N THR A 90 -9.49 1.26 27.51
CA THR A 90 -9.34 -0.17 27.81
C THR A 90 -10.26 -1.04 26.96
N GLU A 91 -11.50 -0.61 26.76
CA GLU A 91 -12.45 -1.35 25.92
C GLU A 91 -12.03 -1.31 24.45
N LEU A 92 -11.49 -0.18 23.98
CA LEU A 92 -10.94 -0.08 22.63
C LEU A 92 -9.72 -0.98 22.40
N ALA A 93 -8.81 -1.04 23.38
CA ALA A 93 -7.66 -1.94 23.35
C ALA A 93 -8.08 -3.42 23.34
N SER A 94 -9.13 -3.77 24.09
CA SER A 94 -9.71 -5.12 24.06
C SER A 94 -10.27 -5.48 22.68
N ILE A 95 -10.95 -4.54 22.01
CA ILE A 95 -11.47 -4.76 20.66
C ILE A 95 -10.32 -4.92 19.65
N GLU A 96 -9.26 -4.11 19.75
CA GLU A 96 -8.05 -4.25 18.92
C GLU A 96 -7.42 -5.63 19.08
N GLN A 97 -7.30 -6.11 20.32
CA GLN A 97 -6.75 -7.44 20.61
C GLN A 97 -7.61 -8.57 20.03
N SER A 98 -8.93 -8.54 20.21
CA SER A 98 -9.82 -9.56 19.64
C SER A 98 -9.81 -9.56 18.10
N LEU A 99 -9.61 -8.41 17.47
CA LEU A 99 -9.46 -8.32 16.01
C LEU A 99 -8.12 -8.89 15.53
N ALA A 100 -7.04 -8.66 16.28
CA ALA A 100 -5.74 -9.26 15.98
C ALA A 100 -5.80 -10.79 16.09
N GLU A 101 -6.44 -11.32 17.13
CA GLU A 101 -6.66 -12.77 17.32
C GLU A 101 -7.51 -13.37 16.19
N LEU A 102 -8.58 -12.69 15.77
CA LEU A 102 -9.39 -13.12 14.63
C LEU A 102 -8.60 -13.13 13.31
N LEU A 103 -7.71 -12.15 13.13
CA LEU A 103 -6.87 -12.06 11.94
C LEU A 103 -5.79 -13.15 11.94
N GLU A 104 -5.20 -13.44 13.09
CA GLU A 104 -4.25 -14.56 13.26
C GLU A 104 -4.94 -15.90 12.99
N LEU A 105 -6.12 -16.13 13.55
CA LEU A 105 -6.95 -17.32 13.27
C LEU A 105 -7.30 -17.44 11.79
N PHE A 106 -7.65 -16.34 11.13
CA PHE A 106 -7.96 -16.33 9.71
C PHE A 106 -6.73 -16.66 8.85
N LEU A 107 -5.56 -16.11 9.19
CA LEU A 107 -4.30 -16.40 8.51
C LEU A 107 -3.84 -17.85 8.72
N ASP A 108 -4.05 -18.42 9.91
CA ASP A 108 -3.76 -19.83 10.21
C ASP A 108 -4.72 -20.80 9.49
N HIS A 109 -5.97 -20.40 9.25
CA HIS A 109 -6.97 -21.22 8.53
C HIS A 109 -6.98 -21.03 7.00
N TYR A 110 -6.23 -20.08 6.45
CA TYR A 110 -6.08 -19.87 5.00
C TYR A 110 -4.64 -20.19 4.57
N PRO A 111 -4.30 -21.46 4.28
CA PRO A 111 -3.02 -21.76 3.63
C PRO A 111 -3.00 -21.05 2.28
N SER A 112 -1.97 -20.23 2.06
CA SER A 112 -1.67 -19.58 0.78
C SER A 112 -1.84 -20.57 -0.36
N LYS A 113 -2.97 -20.52 -1.08
CA LYS A 113 -3.08 -21.13 -2.40
C LYS A 113 -2.16 -20.34 -3.33
N THR A 114 -0.92 -20.78 -3.35
CA THR A 114 0.14 -20.32 -4.22
C THR A 114 0.06 -21.21 -5.46
N GLN A 115 -0.40 -20.63 -6.58
CA GLN A 115 -0.05 -20.92 -7.98
C GLN A 115 -0.46 -22.30 -8.53
N GLU A 116 -1.58 -22.39 -9.24
CA GLU A 116 -1.70 -22.32 -10.73
C GLU A 116 -0.97 -23.47 -11.45
N SER A 117 -1.78 -24.31 -12.11
CA SER A 117 -1.42 -25.42 -13.00
C SER A 117 -1.10 -24.95 -14.42
#